data_AF-A0A0J7KPP4-F1
#
_entry.id   AF-A0A0J7KPP4-F1
#
_cell.length_a   1.000
_cell.length_b   1.000
_cell.length_c   1.000
_cell.angle_alpha   90.00
_cell.angle_beta   90.00
_cell.angle_gamma   90.00
#
_symmetry.space_group_name_H-M   'P 1'
#
loop_
_entity.id
_entity.type
_entity.pdbx_description
1 polymer ?
#
loop_
_entity_poly.entity_id
_entity_poly.type
_entity_poly.pdbx_seq_one_letter_code
_entity_poly.pdbx_strand_id
1 'polypeptide(L)' 'MPAARHESVINALLHPNHKCGKYVDDIALLELARPISWSESVKPACLPVATGTPGYSAFDGMGATVAGWGWLGEDRSRCE' A
#
# COMPACT_ATOMS: atom_id res chain seq x y z
N MET A 1 10.11 20.64 6.34
CA MET A 1 9.86 19.28 5.83
C MET A 1 11.11 18.84 5.08
N PRO A 2 11.64 17.63 5.31
CA PRO A 2 12.77 17.14 4.54
C PRO A 2 12.40 17.04 3.06
N ALA A 3 13.39 17.21 2.18
CA ALA A 3 13.19 17.13 0.74
C ALA A 3 12.71 15.73 0.34
N ALA A 4 11.90 15.67 -0.72
CA ALA A 4 11.48 14.41 -1.31
C ALA A 4 12.71 13.61 -1.79
N ARG A 5 12.72 12.31 -1.48
CA ARG A 5 13.72 11.38 -1.99
C ARG A 5 13.08 10.49 -3.06
N HIS A 6 13.76 10.34 -4.18
CA HIS A 6 13.34 9.48 -5.28
C HIS A 6 14.20 8.21 -5.27
N GLU A 7 13.56 7.04 -5.28
CA GLU A 7 14.24 5.75 -5.44
C GLU A 7 13.53 4.92 -6.51
N SER A 8 14.31 4.27 -7.37
CA SER A 8 13.79 3.43 -8.43
C SER A 8 13.36 2.08 -7.88
N VAL A 9 12.26 1.54 -8.41
CA VAL A 9 11.82 0.16 -8.18
C VAL A 9 12.55 -0.75 -9.16
N ILE A 10 13.13 -1.84 -8.66
CA ILE A 10 13.82 -2.85 -9.49
C ILE A 10 12.98 -4.07 -9.76
N ASN A 11 11.99 -4.34 -8.91
CA ASN A 11 11.10 -5.47 -9.07
C ASN A 11 9.72 -5.16 -8.51
N ALA A 12 8.68 -5.63 -9.20
CA ALA A 12 7.30 -5.57 -8.76
C ALA A 12 6.77 -7.00 -8.67
N LEU A 13 6.59 -7.49 -7.45
CA LEU A 13 6.07 -8.82 -7.18
C LEU A 13 4.56 -8.74 -6.94
N LEU A 14 3.79 -9.10 -7.97
CA LEU A 14 2.34 -9.20 -7.90
C LEU A 14 1.93 -10.43 -7.08
N HIS A 15 0.82 -10.34 -6.36
CA HIS A 15 0.25 -11.51 -5.71
C HIS A 15 -0.06 -12.59 -6.78
N PRO A 16 0.34 -13.87 -6.59
CA PRO A 16 0.21 -14.92 -7.60
C PRO A 16 -1.22 -15.14 -8.11
N ASN A 17 -2.22 -14.86 -7.27
CA ASN A 17 -3.63 -15.03 -7.59
C ASN A 17 -4.34 -13.73 -8.03
N HIS A 18 -3.62 -12.61 -8.12
CA HIS A 18 -4.18 -11.35 -8.59
C HIS A 18 -4.77 -11.52 -10.00
N LYS A 19 -5.95 -10.95 -10.23
CA LYS A 19 -6.62 -10.97 -11.53
C LYS A 19 -6.99 -9.56 -11.94
N CYS A 20 -6.37 -9.06 -13.01
CA CYS A 20 -6.68 -7.74 -13.56
C CYS A 20 -8.20 -7.56 -13.77
N GLY A 21 -8.71 -6.39 -13.39
CA GLY A 21 -10.15 -6.09 -13.47
C GLY A 21 -11.00 -6.73 -12.37
N LYS A 22 -10.39 -7.49 -11.44
CA LYS A 22 -11.04 -7.98 -10.22
C LYS A 22 -10.27 -7.46 -9.02
N TYR A 23 -11.00 -6.93 -8.04
CA TYR A 23 -10.43 -6.48 -6.76
C TYR A 23 -10.14 -7.65 -5.81
N VAL A 24 -9.64 -8.76 -6.35
CA VAL A 24 -9.30 -9.98 -5.61
C VAL A 24 -7.79 -10.09 -5.53
N ASP A 25 -7.27 -10.32 -4.33
CA ASP A 25 -5.84 -10.37 -4.04
C ASP A 25 -5.09 -9.14 -4.61
N ASP A 26 -5.69 -7.97 -4.44
CA ASP A 26 -5.20 -6.69 -4.95
C ASP A 26 -4.08 -6.14 -4.07
N ILE A 27 -2.91 -6.78 -4.16
CA ILE A 27 -1.71 -6.43 -3.40
C ILE A 27 -0.45 -6.79 -4.19
N ALA A 28 0.60 -5.97 -4.03
CA ALA A 28 1.91 -6.19 -4.61
C ALA A 28 3.03 -5.72 -3.66
N LEU A 29 4.21 -6.32 -3.78
CA LEU A 29 5.43 -5.85 -3.14
C LEU A 29 6.32 -5.16 -4.17
N LEU A 30 6.87 -4.00 -3.81
CA LEU A 30 7.84 -3.28 -4.63
C LEU A 30 9.21 -3.35 -3.98
N GLU A 31 10.18 -3.90 -4.71
CA GLU A 31 11.58 -3.95 -4.28
C GLU A 31 12.32 -2.73 -4.81
N LEU A 32 12.93 -1.97 -3.91
CA LEU A 32 13.67 -0.77 -4.24
C LEU A 32 15.10 -1.11 -4.65
N ALA A 33 15.67 -0.33 -5.58
CA ALA A 33 17.06 -0.49 -6.03
C ALA A 33 18.07 -0.35 -4.90
N ARG A 34 17.73 0.42 -3.86
CA ARG A 34 18.59 0.68 -2.72
C ARG A 34 17.76 0.72 -1.43
N PRO A 35 18.34 0.28 -0.30
CA PRO A 35 17.73 0.44 1.00
C PRO A 35 17.37 1.90 1.31
N ILE A 36 16.33 2.09 2.11
CA ILE A 36 15.95 3.39 2.65
C ILE A 36 16.46 3.51 4.09
N SER A 37 17.10 4.64 4.40
CA SER A 37 17.49 4.99 5.75
C SER A 37 16.29 5.56 6.52
N TRP A 38 16.09 5.08 7.74
CA TRP A 38 15.04 5.57 8.63
C TRP A 38 15.33 6.99 9.13
N SER A 39 14.27 7.76 9.35
CA SER A 39 14.36 9.14 9.86
C SER A 39 13.08 9.49 10.63
N GLU A 40 12.99 10.72 11.15
CA GLU A 40 11.74 11.21 11.75
C GLU A 40 10.57 11.21 10.75
N SER A 41 10.85 11.52 9.49
CA SER A 41 9.87 11.59 8.40
C SER A 41 9.67 10.27 7.63
N VAL A 42 10.51 9.26 7.85
CA VAL A 42 10.47 8.00 7.09
C VAL A 42 10.55 6.83 8.07
N LYS A 43 9.42 6.14 8.22
CA LYS A 43 9.25 5.00 9.13
C LYS A 43 8.37 3.93 8.48
N PRO A 44 8.56 2.64 8.80
CA PRO A 44 7.70 1.59 8.28
C PRO A 44 6.33 1.62 8.97
N ALA A 45 5.29 1.18 8.25
CA ALA A 45 4.01 0.83 8.85
C ALA A 45 4.06 -0.59 9.43
N CYS A 46 3.33 -0.83 10.51
CA CYS A 46 3.19 -2.17 11.07
C CYS A 46 2.25 -3.01 10.22
N LEU A 47 2.59 -4.29 10.02
CA LEU A 47 1.66 -5.27 9.47
C LEU A 47 0.84 -5.90 10.61
N PRO A 48 -0.43 -6.25 10.39
CA PRO A 48 -1.21 -6.99 11.37
C PRO A 48 -0.57 -8.37 11.60
N VAL A 49 -0.55 -8.81 12.86
CA VAL A 49 -0.03 -10.13 13.22
C VAL A 49 -0.88 -11.20 12.54
N ALA A 50 -0.24 -12.14 11.82
CA ALA A 50 -0.92 -13.28 11.26
C ALA A 50 -1.43 -14.18 12.41
N THR A 51 -2.70 -14.08 12.75
CA THR A 51 -3.32 -14.91 13.80
C THR A 51 -3.72 -16.30 13.30
N GLY A 52 -3.51 -16.61 12.01
CA GLY A 52 -3.94 -17.86 11.39
C GLY A 52 -5.45 -17.95 11.15
N THR A 53 -6.23 -16.99 11.67
CA THR A 53 -7.67 -16.85 11.43
C THR A 53 -7.93 -15.86 10.27
N PRO A 54 -8.67 -16.27 9.23
CA PRO A 54 -9.09 -15.37 8.17
C PRO A 54 -9.95 -14.21 8.68
N GLY A 55 -9.86 -13.06 8.03
CA GLY A 55 -10.87 -12.00 8.14
C GLY A 55 -10.51 -10.80 9.01
N TYR A 56 -9.36 -10.79 9.72
CA TYR A 56 -8.88 -9.64 10.50
C TYR A 56 -9.97 -8.94 11.36
N SER A 57 -10.94 -9.71 11.88
CA SER A 57 -12.08 -9.18 12.65
C SER A 57 -11.68 -8.47 13.94
N ALA A 58 -10.42 -8.63 14.34
CA ALA A 58 -9.79 -7.84 15.39
C ALA A 58 -9.89 -6.33 15.15
N PHE A 59 -10.15 -5.86 13.92
CA PHE A 59 -10.29 -4.44 13.57
C PHE A 59 -11.74 -3.97 13.37
N ASP A 60 -12.73 -4.84 13.59
CA ASP A 60 -14.13 -4.51 13.39
C ASP A 60 -14.59 -3.39 14.34
N GLY A 61 -15.27 -2.38 13.79
CA GLY A 61 -15.77 -1.22 14.55
C GLY A 61 -14.69 -0.24 15.03
N MET A 62 -13.41 -0.49 14.75
CA MET A 62 -12.35 0.47 15.06
C MET A 62 -12.27 1.59 14.01
N GLY A 63 -12.09 2.82 14.48
CA GLY A 63 -11.84 3.97 13.61
C GLY A 63 -10.49 3.84 12.89
N ALA A 64 -10.47 4.13 11.60
CA ALA A 64 -9.25 4.14 10.79
C ALA A 64 -8.92 5.54 10.29
N THR A 65 -7.63 5.81 10.09
CA THR A 65 -7.17 7.04 9.42
C THR A 65 -6.73 6.70 8.00
N VAL A 66 -7.26 7.43 7.01
CA VAL A 66 -6.85 7.33 5.60
C VAL A 66 -6.05 8.58 5.25
N ALA A 67 -4.89 8.40 4.60
CA ALA A 67 -4.00 9.49 4.24
C ALA A 67 -3.56 9.37 2.76
N GLY A 68 -3.42 10.50 2.08
CA GLY A 68 -2.96 10.57 0.70
C GLY A 68 -3.15 11.96 0.10
N TRP A 69 -2.65 12.16 -1.12
CA TRP A 69 -2.82 13.39 -1.91
C TRP A 69 -3.88 13.21 -3.02
N GLY A 70 -4.95 12.47 -2.71
CA GLY A 70 -5.90 11.95 -3.70
C GLY A 70 -6.37 12.95 -4.75
N TRP A 71 -6.57 12.47 -5.98
CA TRP A 71 -7.06 13.26 -7.09
C TRP A 71 -8.52 13.65 -6.86
N LEU A 72 -8.80 14.97 -6.83
CA LEU A 72 -10.15 15.50 -6.56
C LEU A 72 -10.99 15.71 -7.83
N GLY A 73 -10.40 15.58 -9.01
CA GLY A 73 -11.05 15.81 -10.31
C GLY A 73 -11.47 14.53 -11.01
N GLU A 74 -11.96 13.53 -10.29
CA GLU A 74 -12.37 12.25 -10.87
C GLU A 74 -13.61 12.45 -11.74
N ASP A 75 -13.44 12.46 -13.06
CA ASP A 75 -14.54 12.23 -13.99
C ASP A 75 -14.86 10.73 -13.96
N ARG A 76 -15.88 10.38 -13.17
CA ARG A 76 -16.36 9.01 -12.96
C ARG A 76 -16.91 8.32 -14.22
N SER A 77 -16.89 8.99 -15.37
CA SER A 77 -17.34 8.44 -16.65
C SER A 77 -16.27 7.64 -17.40
N ARG A 78 -15.00 7.63 -16.95
CA ARG A 78 -13.92 6.82 -17.55
C ARG A 78 -13.23 5.91 -16.54
N CYS A 79 -13.35 4.61 -16.78
CA CYS A 79 -12.37 3.62 -16.31
C CYS A 79 -11.22 3.61 -17.32
N GLU A 80 -10.03 4.08 -16.93
CA GLU A 80 -8.78 3.81 -17.65
C GLU A 80 -8.09 2.57 -17.07
#